data_AF-A0A1X7DGK0-F1
#
_entry.id   AF-A0A1X7DGK0-F1
#
_cell.length_a   1.000
_cell.length_b   1.000
_cell.length_c   1.000
_cell.angle_alpha   90.00
_cell.angle_beta   90.00
_cell.angle_gamma   90.00
#
_symmetry.space_group_name_H-M   'P 1'
#
loop_
_entity.id
_entity.type
_entity.pdbx_description
1 polymer ?
#
loop_
_entity_poly.entity_id
_entity_poly.type
_entity_poly.pdbx_seq_one_letter_code
_entity_poly.pdbx_strand_id
1 'polypeptide(L)'
;MPGGRLTQQERREIALGLADGLAYAEIARRLDRPTSTITREVLRNGGPTAYRADLAHRATERRAHRRRQPAPRGTEAPEQAYGRDAEAVRAYEETLTTVMTASGMPSMMARVLACLTLTDTGSLTASELVQRLQVSPASVSKAIAFLESQGLVRRERDERRRDRYVVDDDVWYQSMMASARSIAHLVETAREGVQVFVPGTPAAVRLENIARFLDFVSESTARAAEQAREILRTRPATVPDAT
;
A
#
# COMPACT_ATOMS: atom_id res chain seq x y z
N MET A 1 38.87 2.78 -3.95
CA MET A 1 37.61 3.00 -4.70
C MET A 1 36.49 2.26 -3.97
N PRO A 2 35.63 2.89 -3.16
CA PRO A 2 34.55 2.15 -2.51
C PRO A 2 33.47 1.88 -3.58
N GLY A 3 33.63 0.77 -4.31
CA GLY A 3 32.71 0.27 -5.36
C GLY A 3 31.61 -0.64 -4.82
N GLY A 4 31.30 -0.56 -3.52
CA GLY A 4 30.25 -1.36 -2.88
C GLY A 4 28.85 -0.78 -3.10
N ARG A 5 27.82 -1.63 -2.94
CA ARG A 5 26.40 -1.20 -2.93
C ARG A 5 26.21 -0.10 -1.88
N LEU A 6 25.35 0.87 -2.17
CA LEU A 6 24.92 1.84 -1.17
C LEU A 6 24.33 1.11 0.03
N THR A 7 24.64 1.57 1.23
CA THR A 7 24.08 1.12 2.51
C THR A 7 22.71 1.75 2.75
N GLN A 8 22.01 1.35 3.81
CA GLN A 8 20.76 2.03 4.19
C GLN A 8 21.04 3.47 4.65
N GLN A 9 22.13 3.67 5.38
CA GLN A 9 22.52 4.99 5.90
C GLN A 9 22.82 5.97 4.77
N GLU A 10 23.63 5.58 3.79
CA GLU A 10 23.91 6.43 2.62
C GLU A 10 22.64 6.79 1.85
N ARG A 11 21.66 5.88 1.76
CA ARG A 11 20.36 6.18 1.13
C ARG A 11 19.54 7.21 1.90
N ARG A 12 19.61 7.20 3.24
CA ARG A 12 18.94 8.22 4.07
C ARG A 12 19.55 9.59 3.83
N GLU A 13 20.87 9.67 3.72
CA GLU A 13 21.59 10.91 3.41
C GLU A 13 21.30 11.42 1.99
N ILE A 14 21.13 10.52 1.01
CA ILE A 14 20.60 10.90 -0.32
C ILE A 14 19.21 11.52 -0.19
N ALA A 15 18.29 10.87 0.55
CA ALA A 15 16.92 11.38 0.72
C ALA A 15 16.89 12.76 1.41
N LEU A 16 17.72 12.97 2.43
CA LEU A 16 17.87 14.28 3.08
C LEU A 16 18.41 15.33 2.11
N GLY A 17 19.48 15.02 1.38
CA GLY A 17 20.05 15.95 0.41
C GLY A 17 19.08 16.35 -0.70
N LEU A 18 18.21 15.43 -1.13
CA LEU A 18 17.14 15.75 -2.09
C LEU A 18 16.05 16.64 -1.49
N ALA A 19 15.66 16.40 -0.23
CA ALA A 19 14.70 17.23 0.48
C ALA A 19 15.22 18.67 0.68
N ASP A 20 16.53 18.81 0.89
CA ASP A 20 17.23 20.10 1.00
C ASP A 20 17.51 20.75 -0.38
N GLY A 21 17.08 20.14 -1.49
CA GLY A 21 17.25 20.67 -2.84
C GLY A 21 18.70 20.62 -3.36
N LEU A 22 19.57 19.80 -2.77
CA LEU A 22 20.96 19.68 -3.21
C LEU A 22 21.07 18.98 -4.57
N ALA A 23 22.02 19.43 -5.39
CA ALA A 23 22.37 18.76 -6.63
C ALA A 23 23.01 17.38 -6.37
N TYR A 24 22.80 16.42 -7.29
CA TYR A 24 23.33 15.05 -7.13
C TYR A 24 24.85 14.99 -6.96
N ALA A 25 25.59 15.92 -7.58
CA ALA A 25 27.04 16.01 -7.45
C ALA A 25 27.47 16.40 -6.02
N GLU A 26 26.68 17.23 -5.34
CA GLU A 26 26.96 17.64 -3.96
C GLU A 26 26.68 16.52 -2.97
N ILE A 27 25.56 15.82 -3.14
CA ILE A 27 25.23 14.60 -2.37
C ILE A 27 26.32 13.54 -2.54
N ALA A 28 26.79 13.35 -3.78
CA ALA A 28 27.85 12.42 -4.13
C ALA A 28 29.18 12.75 -3.41
N ARG A 29 29.61 14.02 -3.38
CA ARG A 29 30.81 14.43 -2.62
C ARG A 29 30.70 14.15 -1.13
N ARG A 30 29.55 14.46 -0.51
CA ARG A 30 29.33 14.23 0.93
C ARG A 30 29.43 12.75 1.32
N LEU A 31 29.00 11.88 0.42
CA LEU A 31 29.01 10.42 0.63
C LEU A 31 30.31 9.76 0.17
N ASP A 32 31.27 10.51 -0.38
CA ASP A 32 32.45 9.96 -1.08
C ASP A 32 32.08 8.90 -2.13
N ARG A 33 31.02 9.17 -2.91
CA ARG A 33 30.52 8.28 -3.96
C ARG A 33 30.52 8.97 -5.33
N PRO A 34 30.63 8.23 -6.44
CA PRO A 34 30.45 8.82 -7.78
C PRO A 34 29.03 9.39 -7.99
N THR A 35 28.93 10.54 -8.64
CA THR A 35 27.64 11.18 -9.00
C THR A 35 26.72 10.27 -9.81
N SER A 36 27.30 9.41 -10.66
CA SER A 36 26.55 8.43 -11.45
C SER A 36 25.90 7.33 -10.60
N THR A 37 26.41 7.07 -9.39
CA THR A 37 25.80 6.14 -8.43
C THR A 37 24.54 6.75 -7.83
N ILE A 38 24.63 8.00 -7.38
CA ILE A 38 23.49 8.73 -6.81
C ILE A 38 22.39 8.92 -7.86
N THR A 39 22.77 9.38 -9.07
CA THR A 39 21.82 9.60 -10.16
C THR A 39 21.06 8.31 -10.52
N ARG A 40 21.77 7.19 -10.69
CA ARG A 40 21.13 5.89 -11.00
C ARG A 40 20.28 5.36 -9.86
N GLU A 41 20.74 5.53 -8.62
CA GLU A 41 19.97 5.14 -7.44
C GLU A 41 18.65 5.92 -7.35
N VAL A 42 18.70 7.24 -7.50
CA VAL A 42 17.52 8.11 -7.41
C VAL A 42 16.55 7.82 -8.55
N LEU A 43 17.02 7.80 -9.80
CA LEU A 43 16.17 7.51 -10.97
C LEU A 43 15.54 6.12 -10.90
N ARG A 44 16.27 5.10 -10.42
CA ARG A 44 15.77 3.72 -10.32
C ARG A 44 14.71 3.54 -9.22
N ASN A 45 14.61 4.46 -8.25
CA ASN A 45 13.71 4.34 -7.10
C ASN A 45 12.75 5.53 -7.00
N GLY A 46 12.21 5.98 -8.14
CA GLY A 46 11.12 6.95 -8.21
C GLY A 46 11.51 8.38 -8.59
N GLY A 47 12.80 8.66 -8.80
CA GLY A 47 13.27 9.99 -9.16
C GLY A 47 13.33 10.95 -7.97
N PRO A 48 13.81 12.20 -8.18
CA PRO A 48 14.16 13.12 -7.09
C PRO A 48 12.97 13.51 -6.20
N THR A 49 11.77 13.62 -6.76
CA THR A 49 10.56 14.05 -6.03
C THR A 49 9.90 12.92 -5.23
N ALA A 50 10.09 11.66 -5.63
CA ALA A 50 9.47 10.50 -4.99
C ALA A 50 10.48 9.56 -4.30
N TYR A 51 11.77 9.92 -4.27
CA TYR A 51 12.80 9.08 -3.67
C TYR A 51 12.58 8.86 -2.17
N ARG A 52 12.57 7.60 -1.75
CA ARG A 52 12.48 7.20 -0.33
C ARG A 52 13.55 6.16 0.00
N ALA A 53 14.39 6.47 0.98
CA ALA A 53 15.54 5.65 1.36
C ALA A 53 15.18 4.20 1.72
N ASP A 54 14.13 4.01 2.52
CA ASP A 54 13.71 2.67 2.96
C ASP A 54 13.11 1.84 1.83
N LEU A 55 12.39 2.48 0.88
CA LEU A 55 11.88 1.82 -0.33
C LEU A 55 13.04 1.36 -1.22
N ALA A 56 14.00 2.24 -1.45
CA ALA A 56 15.17 1.97 -2.27
C ALA A 56 16.05 0.85 -1.67
N HIS A 57 16.18 0.81 -0.34
CA HIS A 57 16.91 -0.24 0.37
C HIS A 57 16.22 -1.61 0.23
N ARG A 58 14.92 -1.71 0.54
CA ARG A 58 14.15 -2.96 0.43
C ARG A 58 14.09 -3.48 -1.01
N ALA A 59 13.90 -2.60 -1.99
CA ALA A 59 13.90 -2.98 -3.41
C ALA A 59 15.27 -3.58 -3.82
N THR A 60 16.35 -3.05 -3.26
CA THR A 60 17.71 -3.54 -3.50
C THR A 60 17.93 -4.92 -2.88
N GLU A 61 17.48 -5.17 -1.65
CA GLU A 61 17.54 -6.48 -0.99
C GLU A 61 16.70 -7.54 -1.72
N ARG A 62 15.46 -7.21 -2.08
CA ARG A 62 14.57 -8.14 -2.81
C ARG A 62 15.16 -8.56 -4.16
N ARG A 63 15.77 -7.65 -4.91
CA ARG A 63 16.46 -7.98 -6.17
C ARG A 63 17.65 -8.90 -5.96
N ALA A 64 18.41 -8.72 -4.87
CA ALA A 64 19.51 -9.62 -4.52
C ALA A 64 18.99 -11.03 -4.15
N HIS A 65 17.87 -11.10 -3.44
CA HIS A 65 17.19 -12.37 -3.15
C HIS A 65 16.63 -13.04 -4.42
N ARG A 66 16.01 -12.29 -5.33
CA ARG A 66 15.45 -12.81 -6.58
C ARG A 66 16.52 -13.32 -7.54
N ARG A 67 17.69 -12.69 -7.60
CA ARG A 67 18.84 -13.22 -8.37
C ARG A 67 19.38 -14.55 -7.84
N ARG A 68 19.13 -14.88 -6.57
CA ARG A 68 19.50 -16.18 -5.98
C ARG A 68 18.47 -17.29 -6.27
N GLN A 69 17.26 -16.95 -6.69
CA GLN A 69 16.27 -17.94 -7.14
C GLN A 69 16.34 -18.08 -8.67
N PRO A 70 16.52 -19.30 -9.22
CA PRO A 70 16.45 -19.50 -10.65
C PRO A 70 15.03 -19.17 -11.13
N ALA A 71 14.91 -18.33 -12.17
CA ALA A 71 13.62 -18.02 -12.78
C ALA A 71 13.03 -19.31 -13.39
N PRO A 72 11.72 -19.60 -13.21
CA PRO A 72 11.06 -20.64 -13.99
C PRO A 72 11.11 -20.22 -15.47
N ARG A 73 11.69 -21.07 -16.30
CA ARG A 73 11.67 -20.90 -17.76
C ARG A 73 10.27 -21.23 -18.28
N GLY A 74 9.74 -20.35 -19.11
CA GLY A 74 8.74 -20.70 -20.14
C GLY A 74 7.29 -20.69 -19.68
N THR A 75 6.66 -19.53 -19.74
CA THR A 75 5.32 -19.36 -20.32
C THR A 75 5.32 -17.92 -20.81
N GLU A 76 5.06 -17.70 -22.10
CA GLU A 76 4.81 -16.35 -22.61
C GLU A 76 3.81 -15.69 -21.66
N ALA A 77 4.19 -14.54 -21.09
CA ALA A 77 3.26 -13.78 -20.28
C ALA A 77 2.03 -13.56 -21.15
N PRO A 78 0.82 -13.94 -20.69
CA PRO A 78 -0.39 -13.76 -21.49
C PRO A 78 -0.41 -12.31 -21.99
N GLU A 79 -0.71 -12.12 -23.29
CA GLU A 79 -0.84 -10.78 -23.87
C GLU A 79 -1.69 -9.94 -22.93
N GLN A 80 -1.10 -8.87 -22.40
CA GLN A 80 -1.84 -8.05 -21.47
C GLN A 80 -2.99 -7.39 -22.21
N ALA A 81 -4.16 -7.49 -21.61
CA ALA A 81 -5.32 -6.76 -22.09
C ALA A 81 -4.95 -5.28 -22.26
N TYR A 82 -5.46 -4.68 -23.34
CA TYR A 82 -5.25 -3.28 -23.67
C TYR A 82 -3.81 -2.89 -24.04
N GLY A 83 -2.97 -3.85 -24.49
CA GLY A 83 -1.63 -3.55 -25.02
C GLY A 83 -0.62 -3.07 -23.97
N ARG A 84 -0.85 -3.38 -22.69
CA ARG A 84 -0.01 -2.95 -21.58
C ARG A 84 1.31 -3.73 -21.54
N ASP A 85 2.37 -3.09 -21.04
CA ASP A 85 3.64 -3.76 -20.79
C ASP A 85 3.58 -4.59 -19.50
N ALA A 86 3.77 -5.91 -19.65
CA ALA A 86 3.74 -6.87 -18.56
C ALA A 86 4.76 -6.59 -17.45
N GLU A 87 5.92 -6.05 -17.81
CA GLU A 87 6.92 -5.69 -16.82
C GLU A 87 6.51 -4.44 -16.03
N ALA A 88 5.95 -3.43 -16.71
CA ALA A 88 5.45 -2.22 -16.09
C ALA A 88 4.30 -2.49 -15.11
N VAL A 89 3.31 -3.30 -15.48
CA VAL A 89 2.18 -3.65 -14.60
C VAL A 89 2.66 -4.39 -13.34
N ARG A 90 3.59 -5.33 -13.51
CA ARG A 90 4.18 -6.07 -12.38
C ARG A 90 4.99 -5.15 -11.45
N ALA A 91 5.73 -4.19 -12.01
CA ALA A 91 6.47 -3.21 -11.21
C ALA A 91 5.52 -2.27 -10.44
N TYR A 92 4.40 -1.90 -11.06
CA TYR A 92 3.35 -1.13 -10.40
C TYR A 92 2.68 -1.91 -9.27
N GLU A 93 2.30 -3.17 -9.49
CA GLU A 93 1.75 -4.06 -8.45
C GLU A 93 2.69 -4.17 -7.23
N GLU A 94 4.00 -4.32 -7.47
CA GLU A 94 5.00 -4.34 -6.39
C GLU A 94 5.07 -3.01 -5.63
N THR A 95 4.96 -1.90 -6.35
CA THR A 95 4.96 -0.56 -5.75
C THR A 95 3.72 -0.35 -4.89
N LEU A 96 2.53 -0.67 -5.42
CA LEU A 96 1.25 -0.57 -4.71
C LEU A 96 1.25 -1.44 -3.45
N THR A 97 1.68 -2.70 -3.55
CA THR A 97 1.81 -3.63 -2.41
C THR A 97 2.73 -3.04 -1.33
N THR A 98 3.84 -2.42 -1.75
CA THR A 98 4.81 -1.85 -0.83
C THR A 98 4.24 -0.64 -0.10
N VAL A 99 3.47 0.21 -0.77
CA VAL A 99 2.76 1.35 -0.14
C VAL A 99 1.74 0.85 0.89
N MET A 100 0.91 -0.12 0.54
CA MET A 100 -0.07 -0.71 1.46
C MET A 100 0.60 -1.37 2.68
N THR A 101 1.75 -2.02 2.48
CA THR A 101 2.51 -2.59 3.60
C THR A 101 3.07 -1.50 4.52
N ALA A 102 3.53 -0.39 3.95
CA ALA A 102 4.06 0.73 4.72
C ALA A 102 2.99 1.44 5.55
N SER A 103 1.71 1.37 5.15
CA SER A 103 0.57 1.90 5.92
C SER A 103 0.11 0.96 7.05
N GLY A 104 0.87 -0.11 7.35
CA GLY A 104 0.57 -1.04 8.45
C GLY A 104 -0.21 -2.28 8.04
N MET A 105 -0.54 -2.44 6.76
CA MET A 105 -1.20 -3.67 6.29
C MET A 105 -0.21 -4.85 6.29
N PRO A 106 -0.61 -6.05 6.76
CA PRO A 106 0.22 -7.24 6.62
C PRO A 106 0.52 -7.55 5.15
N SER A 107 1.77 -7.91 4.85
CA SER A 107 2.28 -8.10 3.48
C SER A 107 1.39 -9.00 2.59
N MET A 108 0.89 -10.11 3.13
CA MET A 108 0.01 -11.01 2.35
C MET A 108 -1.34 -10.40 2.01
N MET A 109 -1.91 -9.59 2.90
CA MET A 109 -3.19 -8.91 2.70
C MET A 109 -3.02 -7.79 1.67
N ALA A 110 -1.91 -7.05 1.74
CA ALA A 110 -1.54 -6.05 0.74
C ALA A 110 -1.37 -6.67 -0.66
N ARG A 111 -0.74 -7.85 -0.77
CA ARG A 111 -0.61 -8.57 -2.03
C ARG A 111 -1.97 -9.02 -2.60
N VAL A 112 -2.85 -9.56 -1.76
CA VAL A 112 -4.20 -9.98 -2.19
C VAL A 112 -5.01 -8.77 -2.65
N LEU A 113 -5.01 -7.68 -1.89
CA LEU A 113 -5.73 -6.47 -2.23
C LEU A 113 -5.20 -5.82 -3.52
N ALA A 114 -3.89 -5.73 -3.70
CA ALA A 114 -3.29 -5.23 -4.94
C ALA A 114 -3.67 -6.11 -6.16
N CYS A 115 -3.65 -7.43 -6.01
CA CYS A 115 -4.02 -8.36 -7.07
C CYS A 115 -5.51 -8.22 -7.48
N LEU A 116 -6.40 -8.05 -6.50
CA LEU A 116 -7.82 -7.80 -6.75
C LEU A 116 -8.07 -6.42 -7.37
N THR A 117 -7.35 -5.39 -6.93
CA THR A 117 -7.51 -4.02 -7.43
C THR A 117 -7.05 -3.89 -8.89
N LEU A 118 -6.05 -4.67 -9.30
CA LEU A 118 -5.45 -4.57 -10.64
C LEU A 118 -6.02 -5.58 -11.65
N THR A 119 -6.98 -6.41 -11.25
CA THR A 119 -7.60 -7.37 -12.18
C THR A 119 -8.66 -6.68 -13.05
N ASP A 120 -8.54 -6.81 -14.37
CA ASP A 120 -9.53 -6.22 -15.29
C ASP A 120 -10.94 -6.82 -15.15
N THR A 121 -11.03 -8.04 -14.61
CA THR A 121 -12.32 -8.70 -14.31
C THR A 121 -13.05 -8.09 -13.12
N GLY A 122 -12.42 -7.20 -12.34
CA GLY A 122 -12.93 -6.64 -11.08
C GLY A 122 -13.11 -7.66 -9.94
N SER A 123 -12.92 -8.96 -10.21
CA SER A 123 -13.14 -10.04 -9.25
C SER A 123 -12.24 -11.25 -9.51
N LEU A 124 -11.89 -11.98 -8.45
CA LEU A 124 -11.15 -13.24 -8.52
C LEU A 124 -11.70 -14.28 -7.54
N THR A 125 -11.59 -15.55 -7.91
CA THR A 125 -11.83 -16.69 -7.03
C THR A 125 -10.61 -17.00 -6.16
N ALA A 126 -10.81 -17.79 -5.10
CA ALA A 126 -9.70 -18.27 -4.26
C ALA A 126 -8.61 -19.01 -5.07
N SER A 127 -9.01 -19.84 -6.03
CA SER A 127 -8.08 -20.59 -6.90
C SER A 127 -7.28 -19.68 -7.81
N GLU A 128 -7.89 -18.64 -8.37
CA GLU A 128 -7.20 -17.66 -9.21
C GLU A 128 -6.21 -16.83 -8.38
N LEU A 129 -6.57 -16.46 -7.14
CA LEU A 129 -5.66 -15.80 -6.21
C LEU A 129 -4.46 -16.68 -5.85
N VAL A 130 -4.69 -17.96 -5.55
CA VAL A 130 -3.62 -18.95 -5.31
C VAL A 130 -2.67 -19.03 -6.50
N GLN A 131 -3.22 -19.13 -7.72
CA GLN A 131 -2.43 -19.25 -8.94
C GLN A 131 -1.66 -17.96 -9.26
N ARG A 132 -2.28 -16.79 -9.15
CA ARG A 132 -1.62 -15.51 -9.46
C ARG A 132 -0.54 -15.15 -8.44
N LEU A 133 -0.83 -15.34 -7.15
CA LEU A 133 0.08 -14.96 -6.07
C LEU A 133 1.13 -16.04 -5.76
N GLN A 134 0.96 -17.26 -6.28
CA GLN A 134 1.83 -18.41 -6.05
C GLN A 134 1.99 -18.68 -4.54
N VAL A 135 0.85 -18.75 -3.82
CA VAL A 135 0.78 -18.99 -2.37
C VAL A 135 -0.22 -20.08 -2.03
N SER A 136 -0.18 -20.60 -0.80
CA SER A 136 -1.08 -21.66 -0.38
C SER A 136 -2.55 -21.19 -0.28
N PRO A 137 -3.53 -22.08 -0.50
CA PRO A 137 -4.95 -21.78 -0.29
C PRO A 137 -5.25 -21.23 1.10
N ALA A 138 -4.62 -21.79 2.14
CA ALA A 138 -4.78 -21.33 3.51
C ALA A 138 -4.31 -19.87 3.72
N SER A 139 -3.27 -19.44 3.01
CA SER A 139 -2.80 -18.05 3.06
C SER A 139 -3.82 -17.10 2.44
N VAL A 140 -4.40 -17.50 1.31
CA VAL A 140 -5.49 -16.74 0.66
C VAL A 140 -6.71 -16.66 1.57
N SER A 141 -7.16 -17.77 2.15
CA SER A 141 -8.31 -17.78 3.08
C SER A 141 -8.11 -16.82 4.26
N LYS A 142 -6.93 -16.83 4.89
CA LYS A 142 -6.62 -15.91 6.00
C LYS A 142 -6.59 -14.45 5.56
N ALA A 143 -6.01 -14.16 4.39
CA ALA A 143 -5.94 -12.81 3.85
C ALA A 143 -7.34 -12.28 3.50
N ILE A 144 -8.17 -13.09 2.84
CA ILE A 144 -9.56 -12.75 2.53
C ILE A 144 -10.36 -12.50 3.80
N ALA A 145 -10.33 -13.40 4.79
CA ALA A 145 -11.08 -13.22 6.03
C ALA A 145 -10.69 -11.91 6.75
N PHE A 146 -9.40 -11.57 6.76
CA PHE A 146 -8.93 -10.29 7.27
C PHE A 146 -9.50 -9.12 6.45
N LEU A 147 -9.35 -9.13 5.13
CA LEU A 147 -9.79 -8.04 4.27
C LEU A 147 -11.32 -7.85 4.32
N GLU A 148 -12.09 -8.94 4.37
CA GLU A 148 -13.54 -8.91 4.59
C GLU A 148 -13.89 -8.25 5.94
N SER A 149 -13.21 -8.62 7.03
CA SER A 149 -13.43 -8.01 8.35
C SER A 149 -13.16 -6.50 8.39
N GLN A 150 -12.25 -6.02 7.52
CA GLN A 150 -11.91 -4.61 7.38
C GLN A 150 -12.79 -3.89 6.35
N GLY A 151 -13.75 -4.59 5.73
CA GLY A 151 -14.60 -4.05 4.65
C GLY A 151 -13.85 -3.77 3.35
N LEU A 152 -12.65 -4.33 3.17
CA LEU A 152 -11.76 -4.11 2.02
C LEU A 152 -12.03 -5.07 0.85
N VAL A 153 -12.79 -6.13 1.08
CA VAL A 153 -13.19 -7.12 0.08
C VAL A 153 -14.61 -7.55 0.37
N ARG A 154 -15.41 -7.74 -0.68
CA ARG A 154 -16.74 -8.34 -0.59
C ARG A 154 -16.75 -9.69 -1.29
N ARG A 155 -17.47 -10.64 -0.72
CA ARG A 155 -17.74 -11.94 -1.33
C ARG A 155 -19.07 -11.93 -2.07
N GLU A 156 -19.00 -12.32 -3.33
CA GLU A 156 -20.13 -12.55 -4.22
C GLU A 156 -20.21 -14.01 -4.62
N ARG A 157 -21.41 -14.48 -4.94
CA ARG A 157 -21.62 -15.79 -5.55
C ARG A 157 -21.92 -15.59 -7.02
N ASP A 158 -21.04 -16.12 -7.86
CA ASP A 158 -21.26 -16.17 -9.31
C ASP A 158 -22.39 -17.17 -9.65
N GLU A 159 -22.92 -17.13 -10.88
CA GLU A 159 -24.00 -18.01 -11.39
C GLU A 159 -23.69 -19.50 -11.19
N ARG A 160 -22.40 -19.86 -11.18
CA ARG A 160 -21.90 -21.21 -10.92
C ARG A 160 -21.74 -21.56 -9.43
N ARG A 161 -22.31 -20.78 -8.51
CA ARG A 161 -22.21 -20.90 -7.04
C ARG A 161 -20.78 -20.91 -6.50
N ARG A 162 -19.84 -20.25 -7.20
CA ARG A 162 -18.47 -20.08 -6.74
C ARG A 162 -18.31 -18.73 -6.05
N ASP A 163 -17.62 -18.72 -4.91
CA ASP A 163 -17.28 -17.49 -4.21
C ASP A 163 -16.25 -16.70 -5.03
N ARG A 164 -16.62 -15.46 -5.39
CA ARG A 164 -15.76 -14.44 -6.01
C ARG A 164 -15.52 -13.31 -5.02
N TYR A 165 -14.30 -12.83 -4.99
CA TYR A 165 -13.88 -11.71 -4.17
C TYR A 165 -13.76 -10.47 -5.04
N VAL A 166 -14.38 -9.38 -4.58
CA VAL A 166 -14.51 -8.13 -5.33
C VAL A 166 -13.96 -6.98 -4.49
N VAL A 167 -13.22 -6.09 -5.15
CA VAL A 167 -12.89 -4.76 -4.64
C VAL A 167 -13.77 -3.79 -5.44
N ASP A 168 -14.85 -3.33 -4.82
CA ASP A 168 -15.86 -2.46 -5.43
C ASP A 168 -15.49 -0.97 -5.25
N ASP A 169 -16.08 -0.06 -6.01
CA ASP A 169 -15.85 1.39 -5.88
C ASP A 169 -16.22 1.89 -4.47
N ASP A 170 -17.27 1.30 -3.88
CA ASP A 170 -17.71 1.58 -2.51
C ASP A 170 -16.77 0.99 -1.44
N VAL A 171 -15.81 0.11 -1.76
CA VAL A 171 -14.91 -0.52 -0.77
C VAL A 171 -14.05 0.51 -0.04
N TRP A 172 -13.53 1.51 -0.75
CA TRP A 172 -12.74 2.56 -0.13
C TRP A 172 -13.58 3.40 0.83
N TYR A 173 -14.82 3.70 0.45
CA TYR A 173 -15.79 4.35 1.33
C TYR A 173 -16.10 3.47 2.56
N GLN A 174 -16.41 2.19 2.38
CA GLN A 174 -16.70 1.28 3.48
C GLN A 174 -15.52 1.10 4.43
N SER A 175 -14.29 1.06 3.92
CA SER A 175 -13.05 0.98 4.70
C SER A 175 -12.78 2.25 5.52
N MET A 176 -13.02 3.43 4.93
CA MET A 176 -12.94 4.70 5.66
C MET A 176 -13.98 4.75 6.79
N MET A 177 -15.21 4.31 6.51
CA MET A 177 -16.28 4.24 7.52
C MET A 177 -16.00 3.20 8.60
N ALA A 178 -15.42 2.05 8.25
CA ALA A 178 -14.97 1.05 9.22
C ALA A 178 -13.87 1.61 10.13
N SER A 179 -12.89 2.32 9.57
CA SER A 179 -11.82 2.98 10.32
C SER A 179 -12.37 4.04 11.28
N ALA A 180 -13.32 4.86 10.81
CA ALA A 180 -13.99 5.85 11.66
C ALA A 180 -14.71 5.19 12.85
N ARG A 181 -15.42 4.07 12.62
CA ARG A 181 -16.06 3.29 13.70
C ARG A 181 -15.04 2.71 14.68
N SER A 182 -13.93 2.16 14.22
CA SER A 182 -12.87 1.64 15.09
C SER A 182 -12.24 2.74 15.95
N ILE A 183 -12.03 3.94 15.39
CA ILE A 183 -11.53 5.09 16.15
C ILE A 183 -12.57 5.53 17.19
N ALA A 184 -13.86 5.57 16.84
CA ALA A 184 -14.93 5.89 17.78
C ALA A 184 -14.97 4.91 18.96
N HIS A 185 -14.79 3.62 18.70
CA HIS A 185 -14.70 2.63 19.78
C HIS A 185 -13.49 2.88 20.70
N LEU A 186 -12.33 3.23 20.14
CA LEU A 186 -11.17 3.61 20.95
C LEU A 186 -11.43 4.87 21.81
N VAL A 187 -12.19 5.84 21.30
CA VAL A 187 -12.63 7.02 22.06
C VAL A 187 -13.50 6.62 23.24
N GLU A 188 -14.47 5.72 23.05
CA GLU A 188 -15.32 5.18 24.12
C GLU A 188 -14.47 4.51 25.21
N THR A 189 -13.57 3.60 24.82
CA THR A 189 -12.66 2.92 25.77
C THR A 189 -11.75 3.90 26.51
N ALA A 190 -11.24 4.94 25.84
CA ALA A 190 -10.43 5.95 26.49
C ALA A 190 -11.23 6.76 27.53
N ARG A 191 -12.50 7.08 27.23
CA ARG A 191 -13.42 7.76 28.18
C ARG A 191 -13.74 6.89 29.40
N GLU A 192 -13.94 5.59 29.22
CA GLU A 192 -14.07 4.64 30.34
C GLU A 192 -12.81 4.65 31.22
N GLY A 193 -11.63 4.64 30.61
CA GLY A 193 -10.36 4.70 31.33
C GLY A 193 -10.17 5.96 32.18
N VAL A 194 -10.72 7.11 31.76
CA VAL A 194 -10.72 8.34 32.59
C VAL A 194 -11.45 8.13 33.91
N GLN A 195 -12.57 7.39 33.91
CA GLN A 195 -13.32 7.08 35.13
C GLN A 195 -12.57 6.10 36.02
N VAL A 196 -11.84 5.14 35.43
CA VAL A 196 -11.04 4.14 36.16
C VAL A 196 -9.82 4.77 36.84
N PHE A 197 -9.07 5.62 36.12
CA PHE A 197 -7.82 6.22 36.64
C PHE A 197 -8.03 7.47 37.49
N VAL A 198 -9.29 7.77 37.83
CA VAL A 198 -9.73 8.95 38.57
C VAL A 198 -9.42 10.26 37.81
N PRO A 199 -10.43 11.13 37.60
CA PRO A 199 -10.23 12.42 36.95
C PRO A 199 -9.12 13.26 37.60
N GLY A 200 -8.29 13.89 36.78
CA GLY A 200 -7.19 14.76 37.24
C GLY A 200 -5.84 14.07 37.44
N THR A 201 -5.76 12.73 37.39
CA THR A 201 -4.45 12.07 37.35
C THR A 201 -3.75 12.27 36.00
N PRO A 202 -2.41 12.26 35.92
CA PRO A 202 -1.70 12.38 34.65
C PRO A 202 -2.11 11.33 33.61
N ALA A 203 -2.53 10.13 34.04
CA ALA A 203 -3.02 9.09 33.15
C ALA A 203 -4.42 9.42 32.60
N ALA A 204 -5.34 9.87 33.45
CA ALA A 204 -6.66 10.32 33.03
C ALA A 204 -6.57 11.51 32.05
N VAL A 205 -5.69 12.48 32.31
CA VAL A 205 -5.46 13.63 31.41
C VAL A 205 -4.96 13.17 30.03
N ARG A 206 -4.06 12.18 29.96
CA ARG A 206 -3.62 11.62 28.67
C ARG A 206 -4.76 10.94 27.92
N LEU A 207 -5.56 10.12 28.59
CA LEU A 207 -6.70 9.44 28.00
C LEU A 207 -7.76 10.42 27.51
N GLU A 208 -8.02 11.47 28.27
CA GLU A 208 -8.94 12.54 27.88
C GLU A 208 -8.45 13.29 26.63
N ASN A 209 -7.15 13.59 26.55
CA ASN A 209 -6.55 14.21 25.38
C ASN A 209 -6.63 13.30 24.14
N ILE A 210 -6.37 12.00 24.29
CA ILE A 210 -6.50 11.01 23.22
C ILE A 210 -7.96 10.95 22.74
N ALA A 211 -8.91 10.82 23.66
CA ALA A 211 -10.33 10.77 23.35
C ALA A 211 -10.76 12.03 22.58
N ARG A 212 -10.42 13.23 23.08
CA ARG A 212 -10.79 14.51 22.46
C ARG A 212 -10.25 14.64 21.04
N PHE A 213 -8.99 14.28 20.81
CA PHE A 213 -8.37 14.36 19.48
C PHE A 213 -8.99 13.34 18.51
N LEU A 214 -9.10 12.08 18.94
CA LEU A 214 -9.59 11.01 18.08
C LEU A 214 -11.09 11.12 17.77
N ASP A 215 -11.89 11.70 18.65
CA ASP A 215 -13.32 12.00 18.43
C ASP A 215 -13.50 12.98 17.25
N PHE A 216 -12.70 14.05 17.24
CA PHE A 216 -12.70 15.00 16.12
C PHE A 216 -12.26 14.33 14.81
N VAL A 217 -11.20 13.51 14.86
CA VAL A 217 -10.68 12.82 13.66
C VAL A 217 -11.68 11.80 13.12
N SER A 218 -12.34 11.01 13.97
CA SER A 218 -13.31 10.00 13.54
C SER A 218 -14.52 10.65 12.87
N GLU A 219 -15.08 11.70 13.48
CA GLU A 219 -16.21 12.46 12.92
C GLU A 219 -15.83 13.13 11.59
N SER A 220 -14.65 13.76 11.54
CA SER A 220 -14.16 14.40 10.31
C SER A 220 -13.96 13.38 9.19
N THR A 221 -13.42 12.20 9.51
CA THR A 221 -13.18 11.13 8.53
C THR A 221 -14.51 10.59 8.00
N ALA A 222 -15.48 10.33 8.88
CA ALA A 222 -16.81 9.86 8.49
C ALA A 222 -17.54 10.88 7.62
N ARG A 223 -17.50 12.17 7.99
CA ARG A 223 -18.12 13.25 7.23
C ARG A 223 -17.51 13.40 5.83
N ALA A 224 -16.19 13.38 5.74
CA ALA A 224 -15.49 13.46 4.46
C ALA A 224 -15.80 12.25 3.56
N ALA A 225 -15.87 11.05 4.15
CA ALA A 225 -16.24 9.84 3.41
C ALA A 225 -17.66 9.94 2.84
N GLU A 226 -18.65 10.40 3.62
CA GLU A 226 -20.04 10.55 3.15
C GLU A 226 -20.14 11.62 2.04
N GLN A 227 -19.44 12.75 2.18
CA GLN A 227 -19.42 13.81 1.16
C GLN A 227 -18.79 13.35 -0.16
N ALA A 228 -17.73 12.54 -0.08
CA ALA A 228 -17.03 12.02 -1.25
C ALA A 228 -17.67 10.78 -1.86
N ARG A 229 -18.73 10.23 -1.25
CA ARG A 229 -19.38 8.99 -1.69
C ARG A 229 -19.91 9.08 -3.12
N GLU A 230 -20.45 10.22 -3.51
CA GLU A 230 -20.93 10.46 -4.88
C GLU A 230 -19.79 10.62 -5.90
N ILE A 231 -18.57 10.95 -5.46
CA ILE A 231 -17.38 11.05 -6.32
C ILE A 231 -16.96 9.65 -6.80
N LEU A 232 -17.05 8.64 -5.93
CA LEU A 232 -16.74 7.26 -6.29
C LEU A 232 -17.74 6.66 -7.29
N ARG A 233 -18.96 7.22 -7.34
CA ARG A 233 -20.04 6.79 -8.24
C ARG A 233 -20.05 7.53 -9.57
N THR A 234 -19.27 8.61 -9.70
CA THR A 234 -19.18 9.36 -10.95
C THR A 234 -18.22 8.64 -11.90
N ARG A 235 -18.77 8.02 -12.94
CA ARG A 235 -17.99 7.37 -13.99
C ARG A 235 -17.02 8.39 -14.60
N PRO A 236 -15.71 8.11 -14.71
CA PRO A 236 -14.80 9.00 -15.45
C PRO A 236 -15.33 9.14 -16.88
N ALA A 237 -15.43 10.38 -17.36
CA ALA A 237 -15.90 10.65 -18.72
C ALA A 237 -15.06 9.83 -19.70
N THR A 238 -15.73 9.03 -20.54
CA THR A 238 -15.11 8.26 -21.60
C THR A 238 -14.32 9.22 -22.49
N VAL A 239 -13.00 9.00 -22.58
CA VAL A 239 -12.15 9.71 -23.55
C VAL A 239 -12.75 9.46 -24.94
N PRO A 240 -13.09 10.51 -25.72
CA PRO A 240 -13.62 10.30 -27.06
C PRO A 240 -12.56 9.59 -27.91
N ASP A 241 -12.97 8.54 -28.62
CA ASP A 241 -12.12 7.87 -29.62
C ASP A 241 -11.58 8.92 -30.60
N ALA A 242 -10.25 9.05 -30.64
CA ALA A 242 -9.57 9.83 -31.65
C ALA A 242 -9.63 9.05 -32.97
N THR A 243 -10.55 9.44 -33.84
CA THR A 243 -10.57 9.12 -35.28
C THR A 243 -9.36 9.68 -35.99
#